data_AF-A0A178J8H4-F1
#
_entry.id   AF-A0A178J8H4-F1
#
_cell.length_a   1.000
_cell.length_b   1.000
_cell.length_c   1.000
_cell.angle_alpha   90.00
_cell.angle_beta   90.00
_cell.angle_gamma   90.00
#
_symmetry.space_group_name_H-M   'P 1'
#
loop_
_entity.id
_entity.type
_entity.pdbx_description
1 polymer ?
#
loop_
_entity_poly.entity_id
_entity_poly.type
_entity_poly.pdbx_seq_one_letter_code
_entity_poly.pdbx_strand_id
1 'polypeptide(L)'
;MAVVPKHTDSHSRYDPKQELTADQLHRFGKVAQKARERRKEEVERGTMSAVARAAKETAFKPIVTPKREKRNTVRYAAWMLVAMAVSLWLMYMSR
;
A
#
# COMPACT_ATOMS: atom_id res chain seq x y z
N MET A 1 -4.38 -28.75 46.92
CA MET A 1 -4.17 -28.36 45.51
C MET A 1 -3.78 -29.60 44.74
N ALA A 2 -4.58 -30.04 43.76
CA ALA A 2 -4.25 -31.21 42.95
C ALA A 2 -3.34 -30.75 41.81
N VAL A 3 -2.07 -31.16 41.85
CA VAL A 3 -1.11 -30.85 40.79
C VAL A 3 -1.32 -31.89 39.69
N VAL A 4 -1.91 -31.44 38.58
CA VAL A 4 -2.08 -32.26 37.36
C VAL A 4 -0.69 -32.63 36.84
N PRO A 5 -0.39 -33.93 36.60
CA PRO A 5 0.87 -34.33 36.00
C PRO A 5 0.99 -33.71 34.62
N LYS A 6 1.97 -32.81 34.46
CA LYS A 6 2.31 -32.20 33.18
C LYS A 6 2.73 -33.32 32.25
N HIS A 7 2.04 -33.48 31.14
CA HIS A 7 2.28 -34.55 30.18
C HIS A 7 3.76 -34.47 29.78
N THR A 8 4.54 -35.48 30.19
CA THR A 8 5.87 -35.74 29.66
C THR A 8 5.68 -36.25 28.25
N ASP A 9 5.33 -35.34 27.33
CA ASP A 9 5.55 -35.56 25.91
C ASP A 9 7.06 -35.62 25.75
N SER A 10 7.58 -36.84 25.84
CA SER A 10 8.86 -37.20 25.26
C SER A 10 8.74 -36.88 23.78
N HIS A 11 9.09 -35.65 23.39
CA HIS A 11 9.21 -35.25 21.99
C HIS A 11 10.05 -36.33 21.30
N SER A 12 9.39 -37.23 20.55
CA SER A 12 10.10 -38.15 19.70
C SER A 12 10.90 -37.27 18.76
N ARG A 13 12.22 -37.40 18.81
CA ARG A 13 13.08 -36.70 17.87
C ARG A 13 12.58 -37.09 16.48
N TYR A 14 12.38 -36.07 15.64
CA TYR A 14 12.01 -36.25 14.25
C TYR A 14 13.00 -37.22 13.60
N ASP A 15 12.52 -38.42 13.25
CA ASP A 15 13.30 -39.43 12.54
C ASP A 15 13.01 -39.29 11.04
N PRO A 16 13.94 -38.74 10.24
CA PRO A 16 13.73 -38.54 8.81
C PRO A 16 13.61 -39.86 8.01
N LYS A 17 13.87 -41.02 8.63
CA LYS A 17 13.68 -42.34 8.02
C LYS A 17 12.27 -42.92 8.23
N GLN A 18 11.46 -42.31 9.10
CA GLN A 18 10.11 -42.79 9.40
C GLN A 18 9.11 -42.19 8.41
N GLU A 19 8.33 -43.04 7.73
CA GLU A 19 7.31 -42.58 6.79
C GLU A 19 6.23 -41.76 7.51
N LEU A 20 5.80 -40.67 6.87
CA LEU A 20 4.77 -39.78 7.41
C LEU A 20 3.43 -40.49 7.42
N THR A 21 2.76 -40.49 8.57
CA THR A 21 1.38 -40.98 8.66
C THR A 21 0.44 -40.12 7.81
N ALA A 22 -0.65 -40.70 7.29
CA ALA A 22 -1.61 -39.98 6.44
C ALA A 22 -2.12 -38.66 7.05
N ASP A 23 -2.36 -38.62 8.37
CA ASP A 23 -2.76 -37.40 9.07
C ASP A 23 -1.65 -36.33 9.09
N GLN A 24 -0.38 -36.76 9.24
CA GLN A 24 0.76 -35.85 9.19
C GLN A 24 0.93 -35.26 7.79
N LEU A 25 0.83 -36.10 6.75
CA LEU A 25 0.90 -35.68 5.36
C LEU A 25 -0.20 -34.65 5.02
N HIS A 26 -1.41 -34.88 5.52
CA HIS A 26 -2.53 -33.98 5.32
C HIS A 26 -2.32 -32.62 6.03
N ARG A 27 -1.76 -32.61 7.25
CA ARG A 27 -1.40 -31.38 7.97
C ARG A 27 -0.33 -30.59 7.23
N PHE A 28 0.72 -31.24 6.73
CA PHE A 28 1.76 -30.58 5.92
C PHE A 28 1.19 -30.01 4.64
N GLY A 29 0.31 -30.75 3.95
CA GLY A 29 -0.41 -30.26 2.77
C GLY A 29 -1.24 -29.00 3.05
N LYS A 30 -2.00 -28.99 4.15
CA LYS A 30 -2.78 -27.80 4.58
C LYS A 30 -1.90 -26.59 4.86
N VAL A 31 -0.76 -26.77 5.53
CA VAL A 31 0.18 -25.68 5.82
C VAL A 31 0.83 -25.16 4.54
N ALA A 32 1.24 -26.05 3.63
CA ALA A 32 1.81 -25.69 2.35
C ALA A 32 0.82 -24.90 1.48
N GLN A 33 -0.44 -25.35 1.42
CA GLN A 33 -1.52 -24.67 0.71
C GLN A 33 -1.74 -23.26 1.29
N LYS A 34 -1.86 -23.15 2.61
CA LYS A 34 -2.05 -21.87 3.31
C LYS A 34 -0.87 -20.90 3.12
N ALA A 35 0.35 -21.41 3.06
CA ALA A 35 1.53 -20.60 2.78
C ALA A 35 1.55 -20.08 1.33
N ARG A 36 1.11 -20.89 0.36
CA ARG A 36 0.96 -20.46 -1.04
C ARG A 36 -0.13 -19.39 -1.18
N GLU A 37 -1.24 -19.56 -0.49
CA GLU A 37 -2.37 -18.63 -0.53
C GLU A 37 -2.00 -17.26 0.02
N ARG A 38 -1.28 -17.20 1.17
CA ARG A 38 -0.74 -15.94 1.70
C ARG A 38 0.20 -15.23 0.73
N ARG A 39 1.08 -15.96 0.04
CA ARG A 39 1.96 -15.35 -0.98
C ARG A 39 1.17 -14.79 -2.16
N LYS A 40 0.08 -15.46 -2.58
CA LYS A 40 -0.79 -14.93 -3.63
C LYS A 40 -1.48 -13.64 -3.18
N GLU A 41 -2.04 -13.61 -1.98
CA GLU A 41 -2.67 -12.41 -1.41
C GLU A 41 -1.69 -11.23 -1.30
N GLU A 42 -0.45 -11.48 -0.86
CA GLU A 42 0.59 -10.45 -0.79
C GLU A 42 1.00 -9.94 -2.17
N VAL A 43 1.12 -10.84 -3.16
CA VAL A 43 1.40 -10.45 -4.55
C VAL A 43 0.23 -9.67 -5.13
N GLU A 44 -1.02 -10.08 -4.91
CA GLU A 44 -2.21 -9.35 -5.37
C GLU A 44 -2.33 -7.98 -4.70
N ARG A 45 -2.06 -7.87 -3.40
CA ARG A 45 -2.01 -6.56 -2.72
C ARG A 45 -0.85 -5.70 -3.23
N GLY A 46 0.30 -6.32 -3.49
CA GLY A 46 1.46 -5.68 -4.10
C GLY A 46 1.18 -5.16 -5.51
N THR A 47 0.49 -5.94 -6.34
CA THR A 47 0.11 -5.54 -7.70
C THR A 47 -1.00 -4.49 -7.68
N MET A 48 -2.04 -4.64 -6.86
CA MET A 48 -3.10 -3.61 -6.73
C MET A 48 -2.54 -2.29 -6.20
N SER A 49 -1.64 -2.33 -5.22
CA SER A 49 -0.97 -1.12 -4.71
C SER A 49 0.03 -0.53 -5.72
N ALA A 50 0.72 -1.36 -6.50
CA ALA A 50 1.59 -0.92 -7.59
C ALA A 50 0.78 -0.30 -8.74
N VAL A 51 -0.37 -0.87 -9.09
CA VAL A 51 -1.30 -0.33 -10.10
C VAL A 51 -1.91 0.97 -9.61
N ALA A 52 -2.32 1.06 -8.34
CA ALA A 52 -2.83 2.30 -7.75
C ALA A 52 -1.76 3.40 -7.70
N ARG A 53 -0.50 3.04 -7.42
CA ARG A 53 0.64 3.98 -7.49
C ARG A 53 0.93 4.40 -8.93
N ALA A 54 0.96 3.48 -9.87
CA ALA A 54 1.17 3.77 -11.29
C ALA A 54 0.06 4.69 -11.85
N ALA A 55 -1.20 4.44 -11.48
CA ALA A 55 -2.35 5.28 -11.86
C ALA A 55 -2.28 6.69 -11.23
N LYS A 56 -1.80 6.81 -9.98
CA LYS A 56 -1.52 8.11 -9.38
C LYS A 56 -0.37 8.82 -10.08
N GLU A 57 0.72 8.12 -10.38
CA GLU A 57 1.86 8.72 -11.07
C GLU A 57 1.53 9.15 -12.50
N THR A 58 0.63 8.47 -13.20
CA THR A 58 0.16 8.91 -14.52
C THR A 58 -0.82 10.08 -14.43
N ALA A 59 -1.72 10.09 -13.45
CA ALA A 59 -2.66 11.20 -13.23
C ALA A 59 -1.96 12.48 -12.72
N PHE A 60 -0.91 12.33 -11.90
CA PHE A 60 -0.13 13.45 -11.36
C PHE A 60 1.16 13.72 -12.14
N LYS A 61 1.41 13.03 -13.26
CA LYS A 61 2.53 13.37 -14.14
C LYS A 61 2.23 14.73 -14.77
N PRO A 62 2.91 15.81 -14.39
CA PRO A 62 2.78 17.04 -15.15
C PRO A 62 3.47 16.77 -16.49
N ILE A 63 2.69 16.80 -17.58
CA ILE A 63 3.18 16.65 -18.97
C ILE A 63 4.20 17.75 -19.31
N VAL A 64 4.29 18.78 -18.47
CA VAL A 64 5.30 19.83 -18.54
C VAL A 64 6.28 19.59 -17.39
N THR A 65 7.55 19.36 -17.71
CA THR A 65 8.62 19.44 -16.71
C THR A 65 8.41 20.69 -15.87
N PRO A 66 8.46 20.65 -14.52
CA PRO A 66 8.40 21.86 -13.73
C PRO A 66 9.71 22.62 -13.98
N LYS A 67 9.75 23.36 -15.10
CA LYS A 67 10.72 24.39 -15.37
C LYS A 67 10.62 25.28 -14.14
N ARG A 68 11.71 25.42 -13.37
CA ARG A 68 11.77 26.31 -12.19
C ARG A 68 11.17 27.65 -12.59
N GLU A 69 9.88 27.84 -12.34
CA GLU A 69 9.24 29.09 -12.69
C GLU A 69 9.87 30.10 -11.77
N LYS A 70 10.52 31.08 -12.39
CA LYS A 70 11.10 32.20 -11.67
C LYS A 70 10.02 32.69 -10.71
N ARG A 71 10.39 32.87 -9.44
CA ARG A 71 9.51 33.32 -8.34
C ARG A 71 8.68 34.58 -8.67
N ASN A 72 9.04 35.29 -9.74
CA ASN A 72 8.31 36.43 -10.27
C ASN A 72 7.04 36.05 -11.06
N THR A 73 6.95 34.89 -11.74
CA THR A 73 5.73 34.47 -12.47
C THR A 73 4.55 34.30 -11.53
N VAL A 74 4.77 33.64 -10.39
CA VAL A 74 3.73 33.46 -9.35
C VAL A 74 3.28 34.80 -8.77
N ARG A 75 4.22 35.72 -8.50
CA ARG A 75 3.90 37.07 -8.02
C ARG A 75 3.11 37.87 -9.07
N TYR A 76 3.47 37.73 -10.33
CA TYR A 76 2.77 38.39 -11.43
C TYR A 76 1.35 37.85 -11.58
N ALA A 77 1.18 36.53 -11.55
CA ALA A 77 -0.15 35.89 -11.58
C ALA A 77 -1.03 36.33 -10.39
N ALA A 78 -0.45 36.41 -9.18
CA ALA A 78 -1.16 36.92 -8.01
C ALA A 78 -1.59 38.39 -8.19
N TRP A 79 -0.70 39.26 -8.70
CA TRP A 79 -1.04 40.66 -8.99
C TRP A 79 -2.10 40.81 -10.09
N MET A 80 -2.09 39.95 -11.11
CA MET A 80 -3.12 39.93 -12.16
C MET A 80 -4.50 39.59 -11.57
N LEU A 81 -4.59 38.62 -10.66
CA LEU A 81 -5.84 38.29 -9.97
C LEU A 81 -6.34 39.46 -9.10
N VAL A 82 -5.44 40.12 -8.37
CA VAL A 82 -5.79 41.31 -7.57
C VAL A 82 -6.31 42.43 -8.47
N ALA A 83 -5.64 42.70 -9.60
CA ALA A 83 -6.06 43.72 -10.55
C ALA A 83 -7.45 43.40 -11.16
N MET A 84 -7.71 42.14 -11.49
CA MET A 84 -9.02 41.68 -11.96
C MET A 84 -10.11 41.89 -10.90
N ALA A 85 -9.84 41.52 -9.65
CA ALA A 85 -10.78 41.67 -8.55
C ALA A 85 -11.10 43.15 -8.26
N VAL A 86 -10.08 44.02 -8.29
CA VAL A 86 -10.26 45.48 -8.15
C VAL A 86 -11.07 46.05 -9.31
N SER A 87 -10.80 45.61 -10.54
CA SER A 87 -11.56 46.05 -11.72
C SER A 87 -13.04 45.66 -11.61
N LEU A 88 -13.31 44.42 -11.17
CA LEU A 88 -14.67 43.95 -10.95
C LEU A 88 -15.37 44.73 -9.82
N TRP A 89 -14.64 45.00 -8.73
CA TRP A 89 -15.12 45.81 -7.62
C TRP A 89 -15.48 47.23 -8.07
N LEU A 90 -14.61 47.88 -8.84
CA LEU A 90 -14.86 49.21 -9.37
C LEU A 90 -16.10 49.21 -10.27
N MET A 91 -16.23 48.22 -11.16
CA MET A 91 -17.43 48.10 -11.99
C MET A 91 -18.71 47.94 -11.15
N TYR A 92 -18.65 47.15 -10.09
CA TYR A 92 -19.78 46.94 -9.18
C TYR A 92 -20.11 48.20 -8.35
N MET A 93 -19.13 48.95 -7.88
CA MET A 93 -19.34 50.15 -7.06
C MET A 93 -19.69 51.39 -7.90
N SER A 94 -19.26 51.42 -9.17
CA SER A 94 -19.58 52.48 -10.14
C SER A 94 -20.94 52.32 -10.82
N ARG A 95 -21.65 51.24 -10.52
CA ARG A 95 -22.98 50.91 -11.05
C ARG A 95 -24.01 50.95 -9.93
#